data_AF-A0A1I2QT20-F1
#
_entry.id   AF-A0A1I2QT20-F1
#
_cell.length_a   1.000
_cell.length_b   1.000
_cell.length_c   1.000
_cell.angle_alpha   90.00
_cell.angle_beta   90.00
_cell.angle_gamma   90.00
#
_symmetry.space_group_name_H-M   'P 1'
#
loop_
_entity.id
_entity.type
_entity.pdbx_description
1 polymer ?
#
loop_
_entity_poly.entity_id
_entity_poly.type
_entity_poly.pdbx_seq_one_letter_code
_entity_poly.pdbx_strand_id
1 'polypeptide(L)'
;MEKKYQDLEIDEDLELERRTWTVQRISWVLLLLIILAALLGFTGRGGLLDVGKGVAFNSSHSVDLEYERFLRQGVTREIKVSLRQENTSILFSNGFYETQRIEQVVPEPQKEEVGSEGITYTFHGVKSPSLIIFYVTPLKAGSLNYTVTGSDKEPVAVTQFVYP
;
A
#
# COMPACT_ATOMS: atom_id res chain seq x y z
N MET A 1 -79.49 0.85 20.62
CA MET A 1 -78.48 -0.18 20.25
C MET A 1 -77.11 0.45 20.46
N GLU A 2 -76.48 0.16 21.59
CA GLU A 2 -75.17 0.73 21.97
C GLU A 2 -74.10 -0.30 21.61
N LYS A 3 -73.22 0.02 20.65
CA LYS A 3 -72.11 -0.86 20.28
C LYS A 3 -70.95 -0.62 21.25
N LYS A 4 -70.75 -1.60 22.12
CA LYS A 4 -69.62 -1.74 23.03
C LYS A 4 -68.36 -2.04 22.19
N TYR A 5 -67.42 -1.10 22.11
CA TYR A 5 -66.10 -1.39 21.57
C TYR A 5 -65.37 -2.26 22.61
N GLN A 6 -65.05 -3.49 22.22
CA GLN A 6 -64.14 -4.35 22.95
C GLN A 6 -62.77 -3.67 22.90
N ASP A 7 -62.34 -3.20 24.06
CA ASP A 7 -60.99 -2.76 24.32
C ASP A 7 -60.04 -3.91 23.98
N LEU A 8 -59.27 -3.74 22.92
CA LEU A 8 -58.21 -4.67 22.56
C LEU A 8 -57.04 -4.30 23.47
N GLU A 9 -56.87 -5.04 24.57
CA GLU A 9 -55.62 -5.07 25.33
C GLU A 9 -54.54 -5.67 24.42
N ILE A 10 -53.95 -4.81 23.57
CA ILE A 10 -52.68 -5.10 22.92
C ILE A 10 -51.66 -4.99 24.06
N ASP A 11 -51.20 -6.14 24.55
CA ASP A 11 -49.99 -6.24 25.34
C ASP A 11 -48.83 -5.82 24.41
N GLU A 12 -48.65 -4.52 24.27
CA GLU A 12 -47.54 -3.93 23.53
C GLU A 12 -46.27 -4.40 24.23
N ASP A 13 -45.61 -5.36 23.62
CA ASP A 13 -44.36 -5.93 24.11
C ASP A 13 -43.23 -4.89 23.94
N LEU A 14 -43.23 -3.90 24.83
CA LEU A 14 -42.34 -2.73 24.84
C LEU A 14 -40.86 -3.14 24.96
N GLU A 15 -40.55 -4.40 25.33
CA GLU A 15 -39.20 -4.95 25.31
C GLU A 15 -38.72 -5.30 23.90
N LEU A 16 -39.60 -5.82 23.04
CA LEU A 16 -39.26 -6.11 21.64
C LEU A 16 -39.01 -4.81 20.86
N GLU A 17 -39.81 -3.77 21.09
CA GLU A 17 -39.65 -2.47 20.43
C GLU A 17 -38.35 -1.74 20.87
N ARG A 18 -37.98 -1.84 22.15
CA ARG A 18 -36.71 -1.30 22.64
C ARG A 18 -35.49 -2.05 22.08
N ARG A 19 -35.60 -3.37 21.91
CA ARG A 19 -34.53 -4.20 21.32
C ARG A 19 -34.32 -3.88 19.84
N THR A 20 -35.39 -3.72 19.06
CA THR A 20 -35.27 -3.37 17.64
C THR A 20 -34.63 -1.99 17.45
N TRP A 21 -35.02 -0.99 18.25
CA TRP A 21 -34.38 0.33 18.24
C TRP A 21 -32.89 0.28 18.56
N THR A 22 -32.49 -0.56 19.52
CA THR A 22 -31.07 -0.74 19.90
C THR A 22 -30.28 -1.41 18.77
N VAL A 23 -30.83 -2.48 18.19
CA VAL A 23 -30.20 -3.21 17.06
C VAL A 23 -30.08 -2.31 15.83
N GLN A 24 -31.09 -1.49 15.55
CA GLN A 24 -31.04 -0.53 14.45
C GLN A 24 -29.93 0.50 14.67
N ARG A 25 -29.81 1.07 15.87
CA ARG A 25 -28.76 2.04 16.19
C ARG A 25 -27.35 1.41 16.10
N ILE A 26 -27.19 0.18 16.58
CA ILE A 26 -25.94 -0.58 16.43
C ILE A 26 -25.63 -0.84 14.95
N SER A 27 -26.63 -1.22 14.15
CA SER A 27 -26.47 -1.48 12.72
C SER A 27 -26.00 -0.23 11.97
N TRP A 28 -26.54 0.95 12.31
CA TRP A 28 -26.10 2.23 11.75
C TRP A 28 -24.67 2.57 12.13
N VAL A 29 -24.29 2.36 13.40
CA VAL A 29 -22.91 2.57 13.86
C VAL A 29 -21.95 1.61 13.14
N LEU A 30 -22.33 0.35 12.98
CA LEU A 30 -21.53 -0.66 12.28
C LEU A 30 -21.38 -0.32 10.79
N LEU A 31 -22.45 0.10 10.11
CA LEU A 31 -22.41 0.58 8.73
C LEU A 31 -21.47 1.79 8.58
N LEU A 32 -21.58 2.77 9.49
CA LEU A 32 -20.71 3.93 9.50
C LEU A 32 -19.24 3.54 9.70
N LEU A 33 -18.95 2.60 10.60
CA LEU A 33 -17.59 2.08 10.80
C LEU A 33 -17.04 1.38 9.55
N ILE A 34 -17.86 0.60 8.84
CA ILE A 34 -17.45 -0.04 7.57
C ILE A 34 -17.14 1.03 6.51
N ILE A 35 -17.97 2.07 6.39
CA ILE A 35 -17.74 3.17 5.46
C ILE A 35 -16.44 3.91 5.83
N LEU A 36 -16.21 4.21 7.11
CA LEU A 36 -14.97 4.81 7.56
C LEU A 36 -13.77 3.91 7.26
N ALA A 37 -13.82 2.62 7.56
CA ALA A 37 -12.75 1.68 7.24
C ALA A 37 -12.44 1.63 5.73
N ALA A 38 -13.47 1.70 4.88
CA ALA A 38 -13.30 1.80 3.43
C ALA A 38 -12.64 3.12 3.01
N LEU A 39 -13.07 4.26 3.58
CA LEU A 39 -12.47 5.58 3.32
C LEU A 39 -11.02 5.69 3.81
N LEU A 40 -10.70 5.03 4.93
CA LEU A 40 -9.34 4.91 5.47
C LEU A 40 -8.45 3.99 4.62
N GLY A 41 -9.00 3.30 3.61
CA GLY A 41 -8.23 2.51 2.65
C GLY A 41 -8.03 1.04 3.04
N PHE A 42 -8.77 0.52 4.02
CA PHE A 42 -8.69 -0.88 4.42
C PHE A 42 -9.16 -1.87 3.33
N THR A 43 -9.84 -1.37 2.29
CA THR A 43 -10.29 -2.14 1.12
C THR A 43 -9.21 -2.35 0.05
N GLY A 44 -7.97 -1.90 0.29
CA GLY A 44 -6.81 -2.20 -0.56
C GLY A 44 -6.74 -1.40 -1.88
N ARG A 45 -7.61 -0.39 -2.06
CA ARG A 45 -7.62 0.48 -3.25
C ARG A 45 -6.99 1.87 -3.05
N GLY A 46 -6.37 2.13 -1.91
CA GLY A 46 -5.86 3.46 -1.56
C GLY A 46 -7.03 4.39 -1.22
N GLY A 47 -7.36 4.48 0.07
CA GLY A 47 -8.31 5.48 0.57
C GLY A 47 -7.68 6.88 0.63
N LEU A 48 -8.43 7.86 1.14
CA LEU A 48 -8.02 9.27 1.24
C LEU A 48 -6.70 9.50 2.00
N LEU A 49 -6.26 8.53 2.79
CA LEU A 49 -5.08 8.62 3.66
C LEU A 49 -3.86 7.89 3.10
N ASP A 50 -3.94 7.30 1.90
CA ASP A 50 -2.81 6.68 1.20
C ASP A 50 -1.97 5.73 2.09
N VAL A 51 -2.60 5.10 3.09
CA VAL A 51 -1.94 4.34 4.17
C VAL A 51 -1.14 3.15 3.65
N GLY A 52 -1.51 2.67 2.45
CA GLY A 52 -0.81 1.63 1.73
C GLY A 52 0.43 2.10 0.98
N LYS A 53 0.67 3.41 0.80
CA LYS A 53 1.90 3.93 0.21
C LYS A 53 2.94 4.18 1.27
N GLY A 54 4.16 3.75 0.98
CA GLY A 54 5.37 4.06 1.73
C GLY A 54 6.18 5.08 0.94
N VAL A 55 6.64 6.10 1.64
CA VAL A 55 7.66 7.02 1.13
C VAL A 55 8.90 6.82 2.00
N ALA A 56 10.04 6.56 1.37
CA ALA A 56 11.31 6.46 2.05
C ALA A 56 12.35 7.32 1.32
N PHE A 57 13.22 7.96 2.08
CA PHE A 57 14.25 8.84 1.56
C PHE A 57 15.52 8.67 2.40
N ASN A 58 16.67 8.92 1.77
CA ASN A 58 17.94 9.01 2.48
C ASN A 58 18.10 10.40 3.13
N SER A 59 19.12 10.56 3.97
CA SER A 59 19.35 11.82 4.69
C SER A 59 19.68 12.98 3.75
N SER A 60 20.30 12.66 2.62
CA SER A 60 20.64 13.62 1.56
C SER A 60 19.46 13.99 0.64
N HIS A 61 18.32 13.28 0.72
CA HIS A 61 17.22 13.34 -0.27
C HIS A 61 17.68 13.16 -1.73
N SER A 62 18.78 12.46 -1.96
CA SER A 62 19.26 12.16 -3.31
C SER A 62 18.40 11.08 -3.99
N VAL A 63 17.79 10.21 -3.19
CA VAL A 63 16.86 9.14 -3.59
C VAL A 63 15.58 9.26 -2.78
N ASP A 64 14.47 9.56 -3.46
CA ASP A 64 13.13 9.49 -2.89
C ASP A 64 12.41 8.26 -3.49
N LEU A 65 12.01 7.31 -2.65
CA LEU A 65 11.32 6.07 -3.01
C LEU A 65 9.84 6.15 -2.65
N GLU A 66 8.98 5.89 -3.62
CA GLU A 66 7.54 5.67 -3.43
C GLU A 66 7.20 4.22 -3.80
N TYR A 67 6.55 3.51 -2.88
CA TYR A 67 6.19 2.10 -3.05
C TYR A 67 4.91 1.74 -2.30
N GLU A 68 4.30 0.59 -2.58
CA GLU A 68 3.18 0.07 -1.78
C GLU A 68 3.71 -0.76 -0.61
N ARG A 69 3.28 -0.48 0.62
CA ARG A 69 3.61 -1.24 1.85
C ARG A 69 2.95 -2.61 1.86
N PHE A 70 1.84 -2.77 1.15
CA PHE A 70 1.04 -3.98 1.10
C PHE A 70 0.91 -4.46 -0.34
N LEU A 71 1.49 -5.60 -0.63
CA LEU A 71 1.53 -6.21 -1.95
C LEU A 71 0.74 -7.50 -1.97
N ARG A 72 0.53 -8.06 -3.18
CA ARG A 72 -0.05 -9.38 -3.35
C ARG A 72 0.87 -10.24 -4.20
N GLN A 73 1.02 -11.51 -3.82
CA GLN A 73 1.86 -12.46 -4.54
C GLN A 73 1.39 -12.57 -6.01
N GLY A 74 2.33 -12.54 -6.94
CA GLY A 74 2.06 -12.65 -8.38
C GLY A 74 1.41 -11.42 -9.02
N VAL A 75 1.14 -10.34 -8.28
CA VAL A 75 0.59 -9.09 -8.82
C VAL A 75 1.71 -8.08 -9.02
N THR A 76 1.93 -7.65 -10.26
CA THR A 76 2.91 -6.61 -10.58
C THR A 76 2.49 -5.26 -10.00
N ARG A 77 3.46 -4.57 -9.40
CA ARG A 77 3.32 -3.24 -8.79
C ARG A 77 4.48 -2.33 -9.19
N GLU A 78 4.28 -1.04 -9.00
CA GLU A 78 5.29 -0.03 -9.30
C GLU A 78 6.08 0.32 -8.03
N ILE A 79 7.40 0.41 -8.17
CA ILE A 79 8.29 1.14 -7.27
C ILE A 79 8.79 2.34 -8.05
N LYS A 80 8.51 3.53 -7.54
CA LYS A 80 8.90 4.80 -8.14
C LYS A 80 10.12 5.34 -7.39
N VAL A 81 11.17 5.61 -8.13
CA VAL A 81 12.42 6.15 -7.61
C VAL A 81 12.64 7.51 -8.26
N SER A 82 12.52 8.56 -7.45
CA SER A 82 12.83 9.91 -7.87
C SER A 82 14.27 10.22 -7.52
N LEU A 83 15.06 10.57 -8.53
CA LEU A 83 16.47 10.90 -8.40
C LEU A 83 16.67 12.39 -8.67
N ARG A 84 17.39 13.05 -7.75
CA ARG A 84 17.68 14.49 -7.83
C ARG A 84 19.03 14.83 -8.46
N GLN A 85 19.84 13.83 -8.78
CA GLN A 85 21.16 14.01 -9.40
C GLN A 85 21.19 13.42 -10.81
N GLU A 86 21.87 14.10 -11.74
CA GLU A 86 22.15 13.56 -13.07
C GLU A 86 23.20 12.44 -12.99
N ASN A 87 23.13 11.46 -13.91
CA ASN A 87 24.05 10.31 -13.96
C ASN A 87 24.10 9.50 -12.65
N THR A 88 22.96 8.93 -12.28
CA THR A 88 22.81 8.21 -11.02
C THR A 88 22.72 6.70 -11.25
N SER A 89 23.19 5.96 -10.26
CA SER A 89 22.99 4.52 -10.15
C SER A 89 22.05 4.19 -8.99
N ILE A 90 21.27 3.13 -9.15
CA ILE A 90 20.40 2.57 -8.13
C ILE A 90 20.81 1.11 -7.92
N LEU A 91 21.17 0.76 -6.70
CA LEU A 91 21.45 -0.61 -6.29
C LEU A 91 20.25 -1.15 -5.51
N PHE A 92 19.69 -2.27 -5.94
CA PHE A 92 18.78 -3.08 -5.13
C PHE A 92 19.58 -4.21 -4.47
N SER A 93 19.47 -4.34 -3.14
CA SER A 93 20.17 -5.39 -2.39
C SER A 93 19.74 -6.81 -2.80
N ASN A 94 20.59 -7.82 -2.61
CA ASN A 94 20.27 -9.22 -2.94
C ASN A 94 18.93 -9.72 -2.37
N GLY A 95 18.56 -9.33 -1.15
CA GLY A 95 17.30 -9.76 -0.51
C GLY A 95 16.04 -9.36 -1.29
N PHE A 96 16.13 -8.32 -2.12
CA PHE A 96 15.08 -7.95 -3.06
C PHE A 96 14.85 -9.08 -4.08
N TYR A 97 15.91 -9.59 -4.70
CA TYR A 97 15.84 -10.58 -5.77
C TYR A 97 15.46 -11.99 -5.30
N GLU A 98 15.59 -12.28 -4.01
CA GLU A 98 15.14 -13.54 -3.41
C GLU A 98 13.62 -13.64 -3.28
N THR A 99 12.94 -12.49 -3.30
CA THR A 99 11.52 -12.36 -2.95
C THR A 99 10.70 -11.64 -4.02
N GLN A 100 11.33 -10.86 -4.88
CA GLN A 100 10.71 -10.06 -5.93
C GLN A 100 11.46 -10.23 -7.25
N ARG A 101 10.76 -10.07 -8.36
CA ARG A 101 11.32 -10.01 -9.71
C ARG A 101 10.99 -8.68 -10.35
N ILE A 102 11.97 -8.02 -10.95
CA ILE A 102 11.74 -6.87 -11.82
C ILE A 102 11.28 -7.40 -13.18
N GLU A 103 10.10 -6.96 -13.62
CA GLU A 103 9.53 -7.28 -14.94
C GLU A 103 9.93 -6.23 -15.98
N GLN A 104 10.01 -4.96 -15.58
CA GLN A 104 10.31 -3.85 -16.47
C GLN A 104 10.87 -2.66 -15.67
N VAL A 105 11.76 -1.89 -16.30
CA VAL A 105 12.28 -0.61 -15.78
C VAL A 105 12.04 0.48 -16.81
N VAL A 106 11.52 1.63 -16.37
CA VAL A 106 11.25 2.78 -17.24
C VAL A 106 11.84 4.06 -16.63
N PRO A 107 12.73 4.79 -17.32
CA PRO A 107 13.34 4.44 -18.60
C PRO A 107 14.24 3.19 -18.51
N GLU A 108 14.60 2.63 -19.67
CA GLU A 108 15.56 1.52 -19.68
C GLU A 108 16.93 1.98 -19.14
N PRO A 109 17.55 1.17 -18.27
CA PRO A 109 18.90 1.44 -17.76
C PRO A 109 19.92 1.36 -18.90
N GLN A 110 20.97 2.16 -18.82
CA GLN A 110 22.08 2.06 -19.79
C GLN A 110 23.02 0.91 -19.46
N LYS A 111 23.09 0.52 -18.19
CA LYS A 111 23.97 -0.55 -17.72
C LYS A 111 23.34 -1.23 -16.50
N GLU A 112 23.41 -2.55 -16.51
CA GLU A 112 23.03 -3.42 -15.39
C GLU A 112 24.25 -4.23 -14.99
N GLU A 113 24.63 -4.15 -13.71
CA GLU A 113 25.79 -4.87 -13.17
C GLU A 113 25.39 -5.70 -11.96
N VAL A 114 25.63 -7.00 -12.03
CA VAL A 114 25.46 -7.91 -10.90
C VAL A 114 26.72 -7.84 -10.04
N GLY A 115 26.56 -7.36 -8.81
CA GLY A 115 27.61 -7.27 -7.81
C GLY A 115 27.39 -8.20 -6.62
N SER A 116 28.29 -8.16 -5.64
CA SER A 116 28.16 -8.95 -4.41
C SER A 116 27.02 -8.49 -3.50
N GLU A 117 26.65 -7.21 -3.59
CA GLU A 117 25.62 -6.61 -2.73
C GLU A 117 24.21 -6.65 -3.35
N GLY A 118 24.12 -6.88 -4.66
CA GLY A 118 22.88 -6.74 -5.41
C GLY A 118 23.10 -6.46 -6.89
N ILE A 119 22.08 -5.92 -7.56
CA ILE A 119 22.18 -5.49 -8.96
C ILE A 119 22.07 -3.97 -9.02
N THR A 120 23.04 -3.36 -9.70
CA THR A 120 23.15 -1.92 -9.91
C THR A 120 22.63 -1.56 -11.29
N TYR A 121 21.67 -0.63 -11.35
CA TYR A 121 21.13 -0.02 -12.56
C TYR A 121 21.71 1.38 -12.73
N THR A 122 22.36 1.65 -13.84
CA THR A 122 22.94 2.96 -14.14
C THR A 122 22.13 3.69 -15.20
N PHE A 123 21.81 4.95 -14.92
CA PHE A 123 21.04 5.82 -15.81
C PHE A 123 21.87 7.07 -16.13
N HIS A 124 22.12 7.32 -17.42
CA HIS A 124 22.79 8.55 -17.86
C HIS A 124 21.86 9.42 -18.70
N GLY A 125 22.12 10.73 -18.70
CA GLY A 125 21.37 11.69 -19.53
C GLY A 125 19.92 11.91 -19.10
N VAL A 126 19.52 11.42 -17.92
CA VAL A 126 18.19 11.71 -17.35
C VAL A 126 18.26 13.07 -16.65
N LYS A 127 17.42 14.00 -17.10
CA LYS A 127 17.34 15.35 -16.52
C LYS A 127 16.74 15.28 -15.12
N SER A 128 17.38 15.96 -14.16
CA SER A 128 16.86 16.07 -12.80
C SER A 128 15.71 17.09 -12.71
N PRO A 129 14.65 16.83 -11.92
CA PRO A 129 14.36 15.58 -11.22
C PRO A 129 13.89 14.50 -12.19
N SER A 130 14.43 13.29 -12.03
CA SER A 130 14.09 12.14 -12.88
C SER A 130 13.29 11.10 -12.12
N LEU A 131 12.23 10.59 -12.74
CA LEU A 131 11.41 9.51 -12.21
C LEU A 131 11.75 8.21 -12.94
N ILE A 132 12.15 7.20 -12.17
CA ILE A 132 12.39 5.85 -12.66
C ILE A 132 11.33 4.94 -12.04
N ILE A 133 10.67 4.13 -12.87
CA ILE A 133 9.60 3.24 -12.47
C ILE A 133 10.09 1.81 -12.66
N PHE A 134 10.15 1.06 -11.57
CA PHE A 134 10.42 -0.37 -11.57
C PHE A 134 9.09 -1.11 -11.41
N TYR A 135 8.74 -1.93 -12.40
CA TYR A 135 7.60 -2.84 -12.32
C TYR A 135 8.08 -4.15 -11.70
N VAL A 136 7.56 -4.47 -10.52
CA VAL A 136 8.04 -5.58 -9.69
C VAL A 136 6.91 -6.54 -9.37
N THR A 137 7.20 -7.83 -9.42
CA THR A 137 6.25 -8.91 -9.07
C THR A 137 6.77 -9.68 -7.85
N PRO A 138 6.04 -9.70 -6.74
CA PRO A 138 6.41 -10.52 -5.58
C PRO A 138 6.25 -12.02 -5.87
N LEU A 139 7.26 -12.81 -5.50
CA LEU A 139 7.33 -14.24 -5.76
C LEU A 139 6.79 -15.09 -4.60
N LYS A 140 6.82 -14.56 -3.37
CA LYS A 140 6.43 -15.26 -2.14
C LYS A 140 5.61 -14.33 -1.24
N ALA A 141 4.65 -14.88 -0.50
CA ALA A 141 3.95 -14.18 0.57
C ALA A 141 4.84 -13.99 1.82
N GLY A 142 4.58 -12.95 2.61
CA GLY A 142 5.28 -12.65 3.87
C GLY A 142 5.90 -11.25 3.93
N SER A 143 6.73 -11.04 4.95
CA SER A 143 7.45 -9.76 5.14
C SER A 143 8.67 -9.69 4.23
N LEU A 144 8.78 -8.60 3.48
CA LEU A 144 9.91 -8.29 2.61
C LEU A 144 10.71 -7.15 3.23
N ASN A 145 12.02 -7.34 3.34
CA ASN A 145 12.93 -6.31 3.81
C ASN A 145 14.11 -6.28 2.84
N TYR A 146 14.35 -5.11 2.26
CA TYR A 146 15.45 -4.90 1.34
C TYR A 146 15.92 -3.45 1.42
N THR A 147 17.09 -3.20 0.86
CA THR A 147 17.70 -1.87 0.81
C THR A 147 17.84 -1.42 -0.63
N VAL A 148 17.58 -0.14 -0.85
CA VAL A 148 17.86 0.56 -2.10
C VAL A 148 18.93 1.61 -1.83
N THR A 149 20.01 1.61 -2.60
CA THR A 149 21.14 2.53 -2.40
C THR A 149 21.33 3.38 -3.65
N GLY A 150 21.45 4.69 -3.46
CA GLY A 150 21.76 5.64 -4.53
C GLY A 150 23.24 5.80 -4.83
N SER A 151 23.57 6.73 -5.71
CA SER A 151 24.95 7.12 -6.06
C SER A 151 25.75 7.66 -4.88
N ASP A 152 25.09 8.23 -3.87
CA ASP A 152 25.69 8.74 -2.65
C ASP A 152 26.07 7.65 -1.63
N LYS A 153 25.78 6.38 -1.96
CA LYS A 153 26.01 5.21 -1.10
C LYS A 153 25.25 5.24 0.23
N GLU A 154 24.24 6.10 0.35
CA GLU A 154 23.35 6.08 1.51
C GLU A 154 22.22 5.05 1.29
N PRO A 155 22.11 4.01 2.14
CA PRO A 155 21.09 3.00 2.01
C PRO A 155 19.73 3.50 2.51
N VAL A 156 18.67 3.23 1.73
CA VAL A 156 17.27 3.42 2.12
C VAL A 156 16.65 2.06 2.39
N ALA A 157 16.31 1.79 3.65
CA ALA A 157 15.65 0.56 4.05
C ALA A 157 14.16 0.58 3.68
N VAL A 158 13.68 -0.49 3.06
CA VAL A 158 12.29 -0.66 2.64
C VAL A 158 11.72 -1.92 3.26
N THR A 159 10.53 -1.80 3.85
CA THR A 159 9.76 -2.91 4.40
C THR A 159 8.38 -2.96 3.77
N GLN A 160 8.03 -4.11 3.19
CA GLN A 160 6.73 -4.40 2.59
C GLN A 160 6.16 -5.70 3.15
N PHE A 161 4.85 -5.89 3.03
CA PHE A 161 4.17 -7.14 3.38
C PHE A 161 3.38 -7.64 2.20
N VAL A 162 3.58 -8.91 1.83
CA VAL A 162 2.94 -9.57 0.69
C VAL A 162 1.86 -10.54 1.19
N TYR A 163 0.62 -10.29 0.80
CA TYR A 163 -0.49 -11.22 0.97
C TYR A 163 -0.46 -12.33 -0.11
N PRO A 164 -0.95 -13.55 0.20
CA PRO A 164 -1.09 -14.62 -0.77
C PRO A 164 -2.14 -14.33 -1.87
#